data_AF-A0A5K0Y5A4-F1
#
_entry.id   AF-A0A5K0Y5A4-F1
#
_cell.length_a   1.000
_cell.length_b   1.000
_cell.length_c   1.000
_cell.angle_alpha   90.00
_cell.angle_beta   90.00
_cell.angle_gamma   90.00
#
_symmetry.space_group_name_H-M   'P 1'
#
loop_
_entity.id
_entity.type
_entity.pdbx_description
1 polymer ?
#
loop_
_entity_poly.entity_id
_entity_poly.type
_entity_poly.pdbx_seq_one_letter_code
_entity_poly.pdbx_strand_id
1 'polypeptide(L)' 'MSFKFLVTKDPYNVLSNWNSNISFCDWNGVSCSRGSQRVVALNLSEKALE' A
#
# COMPACT_ATOMS: atom_id res chain seq x y z
N MET A 1 -0.71 -4.50 9.90
CA MET A 1 -1.37 -3.95 8.69
C MET A 1 -2.75 -3.41 9.03
N SER A 2 -2.81 -2.37 9.88
CA SER A 2 -4.09 -1.86 10.39
C SER A 2 -4.93 -1.22 9.28
N PHE A 3 -4.31 -0.46 8.37
CA PHE A 3 -5.01 0.13 7.23
C PHE A 3 -5.64 -0.96 6.33
N LYS A 4 -4.84 -1.94 5.87
CA LYS A 4 -5.34 -3.03 5.01
C LYS A 4 -6.49 -3.81 5.66
N PHE A 5 -6.47 -4.00 6.98
CA PHE A 5 -7.52 -4.72 7.70
C PHE A 5 -8.86 -3.94 7.74
N LEU A 6 -8.81 -2.62 7.64
CA LEU A 6 -10.01 -1.77 7.61
C LEU A 6 -10.62 -1.66 6.21
N VAL A 7 -9.89 -2.06 5.16
CA VAL A 7 -10.40 -2.08 3.79
C VAL A 7 -11.20 -3.35 3.57
N THR A 8 -12.51 -3.19 3.37
CA THR A 8 -13.49 -4.25 3.18
C THR A 8 -13.71 -4.59 1.71
N LYS A 9 -13.47 -3.63 0.80
CA LYS A 9 -13.51 -3.86 -0.65
C LYS A 9 -12.24 -3.38 -1.33
N ASP A 10 -11.66 -4.27 -2.13
CA ASP A 10 -10.51 -3.99 -3.00
C ASP A 10 -10.78 -4.63 -4.37
N PRO A 11 -11.67 -4.03 -5.20
CA PRO A 11 -12.17 -4.65 -6.42
C PRO A 11 -11.07 -4.92 -7.46
N TYR A 12 -9.94 -4.22 -7.36
CA TYR A 12 -8.81 -4.34 -8.28
C TYR A 12 -7.60 -5.06 -7.64
N ASN A 13 -7.76 -5.62 -6.44
CA ASN A 13 -6.67 -6.29 -5.71
C ASN A 13 -5.41 -5.43 -5.55
N VAL A 14 -5.56 -4.11 -5.40
CA VAL A 14 -4.46 -3.16 -5.28
C VAL A 14 -3.64 -3.45 -4.04
N LEU A 15 -4.27 -3.84 -2.93
CA LEU A 15 -3.62 -4.13 -1.66
C LEU A 15 -3.11 -5.58 -1.56
N SER A 16 -3.18 -6.36 -2.65
CA SER A 16 -2.73 -7.77 -2.65
C SER A 16 -1.27 -7.93 -2.21
N ASN A 17 -0.37 -7.04 -2.67
CA ASN A 17 1.04 -7.08 -2.31
C ASN A 17 1.38 -6.42 -0.97
N TRP A 18 0.40 -5.86 -0.25
CA TRP A 18 0.59 -5.33 1.10
C TRP A 18 0.66 -6.49 2.11
N ASN A 19 1.80 -7.16 2.19
CA ASN A 19 2.04 -8.28 3.11
C ASN A 19 3.45 -8.21 3.72
N SER A 20 3.67 -8.98 4.79
CA SER A 20 4.92 -8.96 5.57
C SER A 20 6.14 -9.53 4.84
N ASN A 21 5.94 -10.26 3.75
CA ASN A 21 7.03 -10.85 2.97
C ASN A 21 7.57 -9.90 1.91
N ILE A 22 6.86 -8.80 1.64
CA ILE A 22 7.23 -7.77 0.66
C ILE A 22 7.59 -6.51 1.43
N SER A 23 8.73 -5.90 1.10
CA SER A 23 9.12 -4.61 1.66
C SER A 23 8.00 -3.59 1.44
N PHE A 24 7.66 -2.81 2.45
CA PHE A 24 6.60 -1.81 2.35
C PHE A 24 6.89 -0.75 1.28
N CYS A 25 8.16 -0.54 0.90
CA CYS A 25 8.52 0.35 -0.20
C CYS A 25 8.15 -0.19 -1.58
N ASP A 26 7.91 -1.50 -1.71
CA ASP A 26 7.51 -2.17 -2.95
C ASP A 26 6.00 -2.41 -3.02
N TRP A 27 5.24 -1.95 -2.01
CA TRP A 27 3.79 -2.04 -2.00
C TRP A 27 3.16 -1.09 -3.01
N ASN A 28 2.05 -1.53 -3.61
CA ASN A 28 1.33 -0.73 -4.58
C ASN A 28 0.89 0.61 -3.98
N GLY A 29 1.19 1.70 -4.68
CA GLY A 29 0.85 3.06 -4.25
C GLY A 29 1.77 3.66 -3.19
N VAL A 30 2.72 2.90 -2.64
CA VAL A 30 3.70 3.44 -1.67
C VAL A 30 4.89 4.05 -2.42
N SER A 31 5.33 5.22 -1.97
CA SER A 31 6.61 5.81 -2.38
C SER A 31 7.50 5.98 -1.17
N CYS A 32 8.74 5.50 -1.27
CA CYS A 32 9.77 5.69 -0.25
C CYS A 32 10.81 6.72 -0.67
N SER A 33 11.44 7.36 0.33
CA SER A 33 12.60 8.23 0.07
C SER A 33 13.78 7.44 -0.50
N ARG A 34 14.60 8.07 -1.33
CA ARG A 34 15.87 7.47 -1.75
C ARG A 34 16.85 7.46 -0.57
N GLY A 35 17.46 6.30 -0.29
CA GLY A 35 18.49 6.16 0.75
C GLY A 35 17.97 5.96 2.18
N SER A 36 16.66 6.07 2.43
CA SER A 36 16.06 5.61 3.68
C SER A 36 14.76 4.86 3.40
N GLN A 37 14.50 3.76 4.11
CA GLN A 37 13.25 3.01 3.98
C GLN A 37 12.09 3.74 4.68
N ARG A 38 11.89 5.02 4.35
CA ARG A 38 10.84 5.86 4.91
C ARG A 38 9.80 6.13 3.84
N VAL A 39 8.54 5.80 4.15
CA VAL A 39 7.41 6.18 3.31
C VAL A 39 7.30 7.71 3.28
N VAL A 40 7.25 8.27 2.06
CA VAL A 40 7.10 9.71 1.81
C VAL A 40 5.80 10.05 1.10
N ALA A 41 5.18 9.10 0.42
CA ALA A 41 3.85 9.27 -0.15
C ALA A 41 3.10 7.93 -0.19
N LEU A 42 1.77 8.03 -0.12
CA LEU A 42 0.85 6.93 -0.34
C LEU A 42 -0.22 7.42 -1.32
N ASN A 43 -0.28 6.81 -2.50
CA ASN A 43 -1.26 7.11 -3.55
C ASN A 43 -2.19 5.91 -3.76
N LEU A 44 -3.39 6.03 -3.18
CA LEU A 44 -4.51 5.08 -3.35
C LEU A 44 -5.71 5.74 -4.04
N SER A 45 -5.49 6.91 -4.66
CA SER A 45 -6.53 7.62 -5.39
C SER A 45 -7.06 6.75 -6.53
N GLU A 46 -8.37 6.83 -6.76
CA GLU A 46 -9.06 6.13 -7.86
C GLU A 46 -8.91 4.59 -7.81
N LYS A 47 -8.58 4.02 -6.65
CA LYS A 47 -8.47 2.55 -6.45
C LYS A 47 -9.75 1.90 -5.94
N ALA A 48 -10.83 2.67 -5.79
CA ALA A 48 -12.16 2.19 -5.38
C ALA A 48 -12.13 1.32 -4.11
N LEU A 49 -11.29 1.70 -3.13
CA LEU A 49 -11.18 1.03 -1.84
C LEU A 49 -12.31 1.52 -0.92
N GLU A 50 -12.97 0.59 -0.21
CA GLU A 50 -14.05 0.86 0.77
C GLU A 50 -13.76 0.22 2.12
#